data_AF-A0A2W7N426-F1
#
_entry.id   AF-A0A2W7N426-F1
#
_cell.length_a   1.000
_cell.length_b   1.000
_cell.length_c   1.000
_cell.angle_alpha   90.00
_cell.angle_beta   90.00
_cell.angle_gamma   90.00
#
_symmetry.space_group_name_H-M   'P 1'
#
loop_
_entity.id
_entity.type
_entity.pdbx_description
1 polymer ?
#
loop_
_entity_poly.entity_id
_entity_poly.type
_entity_poly.pdbx_seq_one_letter_code
_entity_poly.pdbx_strand_id
1 'polypeptide(L)'
;MEAARCFSAATRLSAEAETRFAALERGFRFLDSVVQFTPLLALSGTVPGMIEAFQSLQAAGSRVDPSLLAGGIWVAHLTTAVGLAVAMPPAVILSWFESQMDAERVLAERAISTVRTPIGTLRSVTTPAGRLADA
;
A
#
# COMPACT_ATOMS: atom_id res chain seq x y z
N MET A 1 29.25 -8.45 -30.89
CA MET A 1 28.76 -7.06 -30.89
C MET A 1 27.23 -6.97 -30.80
N GLU A 2 26.45 -7.84 -31.45
CA GLU A 2 24.97 -7.89 -31.35
C GLU A 2 24.44 -8.20 -29.94
N ALA A 3 25.03 -9.16 -29.22
CA ALA A 3 24.62 -9.49 -27.86
C ALA A 3 24.73 -8.30 -26.89
N ALA A 4 25.75 -7.44 -27.06
CA ALA A 4 25.92 -6.23 -26.27
C ALA A 4 24.88 -5.15 -26.60
N ARG A 5 24.44 -5.05 -27.87
CA ARG A 5 23.36 -4.13 -28.29
C ARG A 5 22.00 -4.60 -27.79
N CYS A 6 21.75 -5.91 -27.82
CA CYS A 6 20.51 -6.52 -27.31
C CYS A 6 20.39 -6.37 -25.79
N PHE A 7 21.50 -6.58 -25.06
CA PHE A 7 21.57 -6.33 -23.62
C PHE A 7 21.29 -4.85 -23.28
N SER A 8 21.92 -3.92 -24.00
CA SER A 8 21.68 -2.47 -23.82
C SER A 8 20.23 -2.07 -24.12
N ALA A 9 19.59 -2.64 -25.14
CA ALA A 9 18.20 -2.34 -25.48
C ALA A 9 17.21 -2.85 -24.41
N ALA A 10 17.43 -4.06 -23.88
CA ALA A 10 16.60 -4.62 -22.81
C ALA A 10 16.67 -3.80 -21.52
N THR A 11 17.88 -3.41 -21.09
CA THR A 11 18.05 -2.57 -19.90
C THR A 11 17.36 -1.22 -20.03
N ARG A 12 17.36 -0.62 -21.23
CA ARG A 12 16.65 0.64 -21.49
C ARG A 12 15.13 0.47 -21.42
N LEU A 13 14.59 -0.63 -21.92
CA LEU A 13 13.16 -0.92 -21.87
C LEU A 13 12.67 -1.14 -20.43
N SER A 14 13.39 -1.92 -19.62
CA SER A 14 13.07 -2.10 -18.20
C SER A 14 13.13 -0.77 -17.44
N ALA A 15 14.15 0.07 -17.69
CA ALA A 15 14.27 1.38 -17.07
C ALA A 15 13.12 2.34 -17.46
N GLU A 16 12.67 2.32 -18.72
CA GLU A 16 11.50 3.10 -19.16
C GLU A 16 10.19 2.60 -18.51
N ALA A 17 10.02 1.28 -18.38
CA ALA A 17 8.87 0.68 -17.72
C ALA A 17 8.83 1.09 -16.23
N GLU A 18 9.94 0.95 -15.51
CA GLU A 18 10.08 1.38 -14.11
C GLU A 18 9.78 2.87 -13.94
N THR A 19 10.27 3.72 -14.85
CA THR A 19 10.01 5.17 -14.79
C THR A 19 8.52 5.50 -14.88
N ARG A 20 7.77 4.77 -15.73
CA ARG A 20 6.31 4.95 -15.84
C ARG A 20 5.58 4.50 -14.58
N PHE A 21 5.97 3.36 -14.00
CA PHE A 21 5.37 2.90 -12.75
C PHE A 21 5.71 3.82 -11.58
N ALA A 22 6.92 4.37 -11.51
CA ALA A 22 7.32 5.31 -10.46
C ALA A 22 6.50 6.62 -10.49
N ALA A 23 6.07 7.06 -11.67
CA ALA A 23 5.19 8.22 -11.79
C ALA A 23 3.79 7.96 -11.18
N LEU A 24 3.26 6.74 -11.32
CA LEU A 24 1.99 6.31 -10.72
C LEU A 24 2.10 6.17 -9.19
N GLU A 25 3.20 5.59 -8.70
CA GLU A 25 3.48 5.47 -7.26
C GLU A 25 3.54 6.82 -6.53
N ARG A 26 3.93 7.89 -7.22
CA ARG A 26 3.95 9.23 -6.63
C ARG A 26 2.57 9.69 -6.18
N GLY A 27 1.51 9.28 -6.89
CA GLY A 27 0.12 9.55 -6.50
C GLY A 27 -0.29 8.74 -5.26
N PHE A 28 0.14 7.48 -5.18
CA PHE A 28 -0.12 6.58 -4.05
C PHE A 28 0.56 7.07 -2.76
N ARG A 29 1.80 7.58 -2.84
CA ARG A 29 2.50 8.18 -1.69
C ARG A 29 1.74 9.34 -1.04
N PHE A 30 1.03 10.13 -1.84
CA PHE A 30 0.21 11.22 -1.30
C PHE A 30 -1.01 10.67 -0.55
N LEU A 31 -1.69 9.67 -1.11
CA LEU A 31 -2.80 8.99 -0.46
C LEU A 31 -2.37 8.34 0.86
N ASP A 32 -1.24 7.63 0.86
CA ASP A 32 -0.64 7.01 2.04
C ASP A 32 -0.37 8.04 3.14
N SER A 33 0.19 9.18 2.76
CA SER A 33 0.42 10.29 3.69
C SER A 33 -0.90 10.77 4.33
N VAL A 34 -1.96 10.95 3.54
CA VAL A 34 -3.27 11.36 4.05
C VAL A 34 -3.86 10.31 5.00
N VAL A 35 -3.75 9.02 4.67
CA VAL A 35 -4.17 7.91 5.54
C VAL A 35 -3.44 7.98 6.88
N GLN A 36 -2.13 8.25 6.89
CA GLN A 36 -1.32 8.33 8.10
C GLN A 36 -1.60 9.61 8.92
N PHE A 37 -1.84 10.74 8.27
CA PHE A 37 -2.13 12.01 8.95
C PHE A 37 -3.54 12.06 9.53
N THR A 38 -4.51 11.34 8.95
CA THR A 38 -5.92 11.38 9.37
C THR A 38 -6.12 11.00 10.85
N PRO A 39 -5.58 9.87 11.36
CA PRO A 39 -5.66 9.53 12.78
C PRO A 39 -4.95 10.54 13.69
N LEU A 40 -3.85 11.15 13.25
CA LEU A 40 -3.12 12.17 14.02
C LEU A 40 -3.95 13.45 14.16
N LEU A 41 -4.65 13.84 13.09
CA LEU A 41 -5.59 14.97 13.11
C LEU A 41 -6.81 14.68 13.99
N ALA A 42 -7.31 13.44 13.99
CA ALA A 42 -8.37 13.05 14.91
C ALA A 42 -7.87 13.12 16.37
N LEU A 43 -6.70 12.56 16.67
CA LEU A 43 -6.14 12.62 18.02
C LEU A 43 -5.97 14.07 18.50
N SER A 44 -5.53 14.99 17.64
CA SER A 44 -5.39 16.40 18.02
C SER A 44 -6.74 17.04 18.40
N GLY A 45 -7.85 16.63 17.79
CA GLY A 45 -9.20 17.07 18.13
C GLY A 45 -9.68 16.64 19.53
N THR A 46 -9.03 15.66 20.16
CA THR A 46 -9.34 15.26 21.55
C THR A 46 -8.82 16.28 22.57
N VAL A 47 -7.77 17.03 22.23
CA VAL A 47 -7.13 18.00 23.15
C VAL A 47 -8.07 19.18 23.45
N PRO A 48 -8.66 19.87 22.46
CA PRO A 48 -9.66 20.92 22.72
C PRO A 48 -10.86 20.42 23.52
N GLY A 49 -11.38 19.23 23.23
CA GLY A 49 -12.55 18.67 23.92
C GLY A 49 -12.30 18.39 25.40
N MET A 50 -11.09 17.93 25.75
CA MET A 50 -10.69 17.76 27.15
C MET A 50 -10.40 19.10 27.83
N ILE A 51 -9.84 20.09 27.12
CA ILE A 51 -9.65 21.45 27.65
C ILE A 51 -11.01 22.07 28.03
N GLU A 52 -12.01 21.96 27.14
CA GLU A 52 -13.36 22.49 27.38
C GLU A 52 -14.06 21.78 28.56
N ALA A 53 -13.87 20.46 28.70
CA ALA A 53 -14.36 19.71 29.83
C ALA A 53 -13.75 20.16 31.16
N PHE A 54 -12.43 20.41 31.20
CA PHE A 54 -11.76 20.95 32.38
C PHE A 54 -12.15 22.39 32.70
N GLN A 55 -12.38 23.23 31.69
CA GLN A 55 -12.89 24.59 31.88
C GLN A 55 -14.30 24.58 32.49
N SER A 56 -15.17 23.70 32.00
CA SER A 56 -16.52 23.49 32.54
C SER A 56 -16.48 23.01 34.00
N LEU A 57 -15.53 22.11 34.32
CA LEU A 57 -15.32 21.61 35.68
C LEU A 57 -14.83 22.73 36.63
N GLN A 58 -13.89 23.57 36.17
CA GLN A 58 -13.41 24.72 36.96
C GLN A 58 -14.52 25.74 37.20
N ALA A 59 -15.37 25.99 36.20
CA ALA A 59 -16.51 26.91 36.33
C ALA A 59 -17.58 26.42 37.33
N ALA A 60 -17.76 25.09 37.47
CA ALA A 60 -18.70 24.50 38.42
C ALA A 60 -18.26 24.60 39.89
N GLY A 61 -16.98 24.91 40.16
CA GLY A 61 -16.47 25.18 41.50
C GLY A 61 -16.59 23.98 42.46
N SER A 62 -17.25 24.18 43.60
CA SER A 62 -17.26 23.24 44.74
C SER A 62 -18.19 22.03 44.57
N ARG A 63 -19.14 22.07 43.63
CA ARG A 63 -19.99 20.93 43.25
C ARG A 63 -19.49 20.38 41.93
N VAL A 64 -18.51 19.50 42.02
CA VAL A 64 -17.97 18.79 40.87
C VAL A 64 -18.96 17.68 40.50
N ASP A 65 -19.82 17.95 39.52
CA ASP A 65 -20.67 16.92 38.93
C ASP A 65 -19.90 16.14 37.85
N PRO A 66 -19.66 14.83 38.02
CA PRO A 66 -18.87 14.03 37.06
C PRO A 66 -19.54 13.90 35.69
N SER A 67 -20.84 14.18 35.59
CA SER A 67 -21.60 14.27 34.33
C SER A 67 -21.08 15.37 33.40
N LEU A 68 -20.49 16.44 33.94
CA LEU A 68 -19.86 17.49 33.12
C LEU A 68 -18.59 16.99 32.42
N LEU A 69 -17.85 16.09 33.06
CA LEU A 69 -16.64 15.50 32.50
C LEU A 69 -16.96 14.46 31.40
N ALA A 70 -18.09 13.76 31.54
CA ALA A 70 -18.52 12.72 30.59
C ALA A 70 -18.72 13.27 29.15
N GLY A 71 -19.11 14.54 29.01
CA GLY A 71 -19.24 15.20 27.71
C GLY A 71 -17.92 15.30 26.95
N GLY A 72 -16.82 15.69 27.62
CA GLY A 72 -15.49 15.77 27.00
C GLY A 72 -14.95 14.41 26.58
N ILE A 73 -15.20 13.37 27.39
CA ILE A 73 -14.78 12.00 27.09
C ILE A 73 -15.54 11.46 25.87
N TRP A 74 -16.84 11.74 25.78
CA TRP A 74 -17.66 11.38 24.62
C TRP A 74 -17.13 12.00 23.33
N VAL A 75 -16.83 13.30 23.35
CA VAL A 75 -16.26 14.00 22.19
C VAL A 75 -14.91 13.41 21.80
N ALA A 76 -14.07 13.05 22.77
CA ALA A 76 -12.79 12.40 22.50
C ALA A 76 -12.97 11.05 21.78
N HIS A 77 -13.89 10.20 22.26
CA HIS A 77 -14.17 8.90 21.63
C HIS A 77 -14.78 9.04 20.23
N LEU A 78 -15.71 10.00 20.05
CA LEU A 78 -16.36 10.24 18.76
C LEU A 78 -15.34 10.67 17.71
N THR A 79 -14.45 11.60 18.06
CA THR A 79 -13.41 12.08 17.17
C THR A 79 -12.45 10.96 16.75
N THR A 80 -12.06 10.06 17.67
CA THR A 80 -11.25 8.88 17.31
C THR A 80 -11.99 7.94 16.35
N ALA A 81 -13.28 7.66 16.62
CA ALA A 81 -14.08 6.81 15.75
C ALA A 81 -14.22 7.40 14.34
N VAL A 82 -14.45 8.72 14.23
CA VAL A 82 -14.53 9.43 12.94
C VAL A 82 -13.19 9.41 12.22
N GLY A 83 -12.08 9.65 12.91
CA GLY A 83 -10.74 9.59 12.32
C GLY A 83 -10.43 8.22 11.70
N LEU A 84 -10.76 7.15 12.42
CA LEU A 84 -10.58 5.79 11.92
C LEU A 84 -11.55 5.46 10.78
N ALA A 85 -12.81 5.92 10.86
CA ALA A 85 -13.79 5.73 9.81
C ALA A 85 -13.39 6.41 8.49
N VAL A 86 -12.70 7.54 8.56
CA VAL A 86 -12.16 8.25 7.37
C VAL A 86 -10.86 7.62 6.87
N ALA A 87 -9.99 7.10 7.75
CA ALA A 87 -8.71 6.51 7.37
C ALA A 87 -8.84 5.10 6.74
N MET A 88 -9.80 4.29 7.19
CA MET A 88 -9.96 2.91 6.74
C MET A 88 -10.26 2.76 5.23
N PRO A 89 -11.23 3.47 4.63
CA PRO A 89 -11.55 3.31 3.22
C PRO A 89 -10.37 3.59 2.27
N PRO A 90 -9.66 4.75 2.37
CA PRO A 90 -8.52 5.01 1.51
C PRO A 90 -7.35 4.06 1.77
N ALA A 91 -7.16 3.55 2.99
CA ALA A 91 -6.14 2.54 3.27
C ALA A 91 -6.39 1.23 2.51
N VAL A 92 -7.64 0.75 2.50
CA VAL A 92 -8.03 -0.47 1.77
C VAL A 92 -7.89 -0.27 0.26
N ILE A 93 -8.35 0.88 -0.24
CA ILE A 93 -8.27 1.22 -1.67
C ILE A 93 -6.81 1.30 -2.11
N LEU A 94 -5.95 1.99 -1.35
CA LEU A 94 -4.52 2.11 -1.64
C LEU A 94 -3.85 0.74 -1.69
N SER A 95 -4.07 -0.10 -0.68
CA SER A 95 -3.50 -1.46 -0.65
C SER A 95 -3.95 -2.31 -1.85
N TRP A 96 -5.21 -2.18 -2.26
CA TRP A 96 -5.70 -2.86 -3.46
C TRP A 96 -5.03 -2.33 -4.74
N PHE A 97 -4.88 -1.02 -4.89
CA PHE A 97 -4.21 -0.42 -6.05
C PHE A 97 -2.72 -0.79 -6.12
N GLU A 98 -2.02 -0.81 -4.99
CA GLU A 98 -0.62 -1.24 -4.91
C GLU A 98 -0.50 -2.72 -5.34
N SER A 99 -1.37 -3.60 -4.85
CA SER A 99 -1.37 -5.01 -5.23
C SER A 99 -1.59 -5.23 -6.74
N GLN A 100 -2.48 -4.44 -7.35
CA GLN A 100 -2.74 -4.47 -8.78
C GLN A 100 -1.53 -3.96 -9.58
N MET A 101 -0.89 -2.88 -9.13
CA MET A 101 0.31 -2.35 -9.78
C MET A 101 1.47 -3.34 -9.73
N ASP A 102 1.66 -4.03 -8.61
CA ASP A 102 2.71 -5.05 -8.47
C ASP A 102 2.45 -6.25 -9.38
N ALA A 103 1.19 -6.68 -9.54
CA ALA A 103 0.83 -7.72 -10.50
C ALA A 103 1.17 -7.31 -11.95
N GLU A 104 0.86 -6.08 -12.34
CA GLU A 104 1.19 -5.53 -13.67
C GLU A 104 2.71 -5.40 -13.88
N ARG A 105 3.46 -5.01 -12.84
CA ARG A 105 4.94 -4.97 -12.88
C ARG A 105 5.52 -6.36 -13.13
N VAL A 106 5.03 -7.37 -12.42
CA VAL A 106 5.47 -8.77 -12.60
C VAL A 106 5.13 -9.27 -14.01
N LEU A 107 3.97 -8.92 -14.56
CA LEU A 107 3.60 -9.26 -15.94
C LEU A 107 4.53 -8.60 -16.96
N ALA A 108 4.83 -7.30 -16.79
CA ALA A 108 5.74 -6.57 -17.67
C ALA A 108 7.15 -7.19 -17.66
N GLU A 109 7.69 -7.48 -16.47
CA GLU A 109 9.00 -8.12 -16.32
C GLU A 109 9.04 -9.51 -16.97
N ARG A 110 7.98 -10.31 -16.78
CA ARG A 110 7.84 -11.64 -17.40
C ARG A 110 7.75 -11.56 -18.92
N ALA A 111 7.05 -10.58 -19.47
CA ALA A 111 6.94 -10.38 -20.92
C ALA A 111 8.31 -10.02 -21.51
N ILE A 112 9.04 -9.11 -20.88
CA ILE A 112 10.42 -8.74 -21.27
C ILE A 112 11.35 -9.95 -21.21
N SER A 113 11.28 -10.74 -20.14
CA SER A 113 12.08 -11.96 -19.98
C SER A 113 11.77 -13.02 -21.05
N THR A 114 10.49 -13.20 -21.40
CA THR A 114 10.06 -14.16 -22.42
C THR A 114 10.56 -13.77 -23.82
N VAL A 115 10.53 -12.48 -24.15
CA VAL A 115 11.10 -11.96 -25.41
C VAL A 115 12.63 -12.17 -25.46
N ARG A 116 13.30 -12.14 -24.30
CA ARG A 116 14.75 -12.35 -24.18
C ARG A 116 15.16 -13.82 -24.36
N THR A 117 14.32 -14.78 -23.96
CA THR A 117 14.56 -16.22 -24.16
C THR A 117 13.39 -16.86 -24.91
N PRO A 118 13.35 -16.78 -26.26
CA PRO A 118 12.36 -17.54 -27.02
C PRO A 118 12.59 -19.02 -26.74
N ILE A 119 11.55 -19.70 -26.24
CA ILE A 119 11.52 -21.15 -25.96
C ILE A 119 12.09 -21.90 -27.16
N GLY A 120 13.26 -22.51 -26.97
CA GLY A 120 13.98 -23.18 -28.04
C GLY A 120 15.10 -24.12 -27.59
N THR A 121 15.11 -24.60 -26.34
CA THR A 121 16.02 -25.71 -25.94
C THR A 121 15.56 -26.46 -24.69
N LEU A 122 14.39 -27.10 -24.76
CA LEU A 122 14.09 -28.28 -23.94
C LEU A 122 14.05 -29.52 -24.86
N ARG A 123 15.17 -29.81 -25.53
CA ARG A 123 15.40 -31.12 -26.15
C ARG A 123 16.37 -31.89 -25.27
N SER A 124 15.96 -33.11 -24.92
CA SER A 124 16.70 -34.23 -24.31
C SER A 124 17.07 -34.17 -22.82
N VAL A 125 16.10 -34.36 -21.92
CA VAL A 125 16.29 -35.21 -20.73
C VAL A 125 15.00 -35.98 -20.43
N THR A 126 14.71 -37.03 -21.20
CA THR A 126 14.00 -38.22 -20.70
C THR A 126 14.14 -39.37 -21.71
N THR A 127 15.22 -40.13 -21.57
CA THR A 127 15.18 -41.56 -21.94
C THR A 127 15.63 -42.35 -20.72
N PRO A 128 14.71 -42.88 -19.90
CA PRO A 128 14.98 -44.05 -19.09
C PRO A 128 14.41 -45.28 -19.80
N ALA A 129 15.34 -46.19 -20.13
CA ALA A 129 15.22 -47.62 -20.37
C ALA A 129 13.81 -48.24 -20.33
N GLY A 130 13.43 -48.87 -21.45
CA GLY A 130 12.29 -49.78 -21.49
C GLY A 130 11.98 -50.35 -22.87
N ARG A 131 12.62 -51.48 -23.19
CA ARG A 131 11.99 -52.63 -23.88
C ARG A 131 11.66 -52.49 -25.38
N LEU A 132 12.62 -52.89 -26.21
CA LEU A 132 12.46 -53.74 -27.40
C LEU A 132 13.74 -54.61 -27.41
N ALA A 133 13.75 -55.90 -27.05
CA ALA A 133 12.86 -56.98 -27.43
C ALA A 133 12.77 -57.18 -28.95
N ASP A 134 13.92 -57.12 -29.62
CA ASP A 134 14.12 -57.58 -31.00
C ASP A 134 15.35 -58.53 -30.93
N ALA A 135 15.18 -59.85 -31.10
CA ALA A 135 14.93 -60.59 -32.33
C ALA A 135 16.24 -61.18 -32.89
#